data_AF-A0A094DPN5-F1
#
_entry.id   AF-A0A094DPN5-F1
#
_cell.length_a   1.000
_cell.length_b   1.000
_cell.length_c   1.000
_cell.angle_alpha   90.00
_cell.angle_beta   90.00
_cell.angle_gamma   90.00
#
_symmetry.space_group_name_H-M   'P 1'
#
loop_
_entity.id
_entity.type
_entity.pdbx_description
1 polymer ?
#
loop_
_entity_poly.entity_id
_entity_poly.type
_entity_poly.pdbx_seq_one_letter_code
_entity_poly.pdbx_strand_id
1 'polypeptide(L)'
;MTRLSQVGNSSVYEASDQRGEPTESEQNRRDINEMQETGNTSKKAAENLPKTPKQRRDSSHERAEEKNTELLKKDPTLPAKMHNNEPSRGAEIDKELQQEDEEELRKKGGR
;
A
#
# COMPACT_ATOMS: atom_id res chain seq x y z
N MET A 1 -28.43 43.32 -15.89
CA MET A 1 -28.66 43.09 -17.33
C MET A 1 -28.23 41.67 -17.67
N THR A 2 -29.19 40.76 -17.82
CA THR A 2 -28.96 39.37 -18.23
C THR A 2 -28.53 39.38 -19.70
N ARG A 3 -27.29 38.96 -20.00
CA ARG A 3 -26.83 38.87 -21.40
C ARG A 3 -27.52 37.69 -22.04
N LEU A 4 -28.52 37.95 -22.87
CA LEU A 4 -29.14 36.93 -23.72
C LEU A 4 -28.12 36.58 -24.82
N SER A 5 -27.59 35.36 -24.79
CA SER A 5 -26.65 34.88 -25.80
C SER A 5 -27.32 34.79 -27.17
N GLN A 6 -26.59 35.12 -28.23
CA GLN A 6 -27.10 35.19 -29.62
C GLN A 6 -27.53 33.84 -30.24
N VAL A 7 -27.38 32.74 -29.50
CA VAL A 7 -27.59 31.35 -29.98
C VAL A 7 -28.97 30.76 -29.62
N GLY A 8 -29.89 31.56 -29.07
CA GLY A 8 -31.25 31.12 -28.77
C GLY A 8 -31.45 30.58 -27.34
N ASN A 9 -32.60 29.92 -27.11
CA ASN A 9 -32.99 29.43 -25.79
C ASN A 9 -32.05 28.29 -25.32
N SER A 10 -31.42 28.46 -24.16
CA SER A 10 -30.42 27.51 -23.64
C SER A 10 -31.00 26.13 -23.32
N SER A 11 -32.32 25.99 -23.24
CA SER A 11 -33.01 24.70 -23.05
C SER A 11 -33.08 23.84 -24.30
N VAL A 12 -32.75 24.37 -25.48
CA VAL A 12 -32.81 23.62 -26.76
C VAL A 12 -31.57 22.75 -26.96
N TYR A 13 -30.44 23.10 -26.32
CA TYR A 13 -29.21 22.34 -26.42
C TYR A 13 -29.03 21.49 -25.16
N GLU A 14 -29.06 20.17 -25.32
CA GLU A 14 -28.69 19.25 -24.24
C GLU A 14 -27.16 19.25 -24.06
N ALA A 15 -26.71 19.23 -22.80
CA ALA A 15 -25.29 19.24 -22.48
C ALA A 15 -24.51 18.02 -23.04
N SER A 16 -25.21 16.97 -23.44
CA SER A 16 -24.66 15.77 -24.08
C SER A 16 -24.29 15.99 -25.55
N ASP A 17 -24.98 16.90 -26.25
CA ASP A 17 -24.72 17.22 -27.68
C ASP A 17 -23.43 18.04 -27.88
N GLN A 18 -22.92 18.64 -26.79
CA GLN A 18 -21.71 19.46 -26.79
C GLN A 18 -20.47 18.74 -26.24
N ARG A 19 -20.62 17.52 -25.72
CA ARG A 19 -19.50 16.74 -25.13
C ARG A 19 -19.06 15.65 -26.10
N GLY A 20 -17.75 15.49 -26.24
CA GLY A 20 -17.17 14.34 -26.96
C GLY A 20 -17.22 13.06 -26.13
N GLU A 21 -16.76 11.96 -26.74
CA GLU A 21 -16.62 10.67 -26.06
C GLU A 21 -15.76 10.81 -24.78
N PRO A 22 -16.21 10.25 -23.64
CA PRO A 22 -15.46 10.34 -22.41
C PRO A 22 -14.14 9.59 -22.53
N THR A 23 -13.07 10.20 -22.03
CA THR A 23 -11.77 9.52 -21.99
C THR A 23 -11.83 8.31 -21.04
N GLU A 24 -10.96 7.33 -21.25
CA GLU A 24 -10.86 6.14 -20.40
C GLU A 24 -10.71 6.48 -18.90
N SER A 25 -10.02 7.58 -18.60
CA SER A 25 -9.88 8.08 -17.23
C SER A 25 -11.17 8.67 -16.63
N GLU A 26 -12.02 9.28 -17.47
CA GLU A 26 -13.32 9.80 -17.05
C GLU A 26 -14.34 8.69 -16.87
N GLN A 27 -14.32 7.68 -17.75
CA GLN A 27 -15.16 6.48 -17.61
C GLN A 27 -14.84 5.75 -16.30
N ASN A 28 -13.55 5.44 -16.05
CA ASN A 28 -13.11 4.81 -14.80
C ASN A 28 -13.56 5.58 -13.55
N ARG A 29 -13.55 6.92 -13.58
CA ARG A 29 -14.02 7.73 -12.46
C ARG A 29 -15.52 7.63 -12.25
N ARG A 30 -16.32 7.56 -13.33
CA ARG A 30 -17.77 7.38 -13.24
C ARG A 30 -18.11 6.01 -12.66
N ASP A 31 -17.44 4.97 -13.15
CA ASP A 31 -17.64 3.60 -12.67
C ASP A 31 -17.31 3.48 -11.18
N ILE A 32 -16.20 4.11 -10.74
CA ILE A 32 -15.83 4.16 -9.32
C ILE A 32 -16.89 4.89 -8.48
N ASN A 33 -17.41 6.03 -8.96
CA ASN A 33 -18.43 6.79 -8.24
C ASN A 33 -19.75 6.01 -8.14
N GLU A 34 -20.17 5.35 -9.22
CA GLU A 34 -21.38 4.52 -9.24
C GLU A 34 -21.24 3.30 -8.31
N MET A 35 -20.05 2.69 -8.25
CA MET A 35 -19.75 1.61 -7.29
C MET A 35 -19.77 2.09 -5.82
N GLN A 36 -19.39 3.34 -5.55
CA GLN A 36 -19.46 3.93 -4.21
C GLN A 36 -20.91 4.23 -3.80
N GLU A 37 -21.71 4.77 -4.71
CA GLU A 37 -23.12 5.09 -4.48
C GLU A 37 -23.97 3.82 -4.28
N THR A 38 -23.67 2.75 -5.01
CA THR A 38 -24.38 1.46 -4.91
C THR A 38 -23.92 0.59 -3.74
N GLY A 39 -22.93 1.03 -2.95
CA GLY A 39 -22.41 0.30 -1.79
C GLY A 39 -21.62 -0.97 -2.12
N ASN A 40 -21.46 -1.30 -3.42
CA ASN A 40 -20.73 -2.47 -3.89
C ASN A 40 -19.23 -2.18 -3.99
N THR A 41 -18.62 -1.77 -2.88
CA THR A 41 -17.16 -1.64 -2.82
C THR A 41 -16.55 -3.02 -2.65
N SER A 42 -16.33 -3.72 -3.77
CA SER A 42 -15.45 -4.88 -3.76
C SER A 42 -14.10 -4.50 -3.16
N LYS A 43 -13.39 -5.41 -2.48
CA LYS A 43 -12.04 -5.15 -1.94
C LYS A 43 -11.08 -4.57 -2.99
N LYS A 44 -11.30 -4.90 -4.27
CA LYS A 44 -10.57 -4.37 -5.43
C LYS A 44 -10.85 -2.88 -5.69
N ALA A 45 -12.05 -2.38 -5.40
CA ALA A 45 -12.37 -0.95 -5.52
C ALA A 45 -11.53 -0.13 -4.52
N ALA A 46 -11.36 -0.62 -3.29
CA ALA A 46 -10.56 0.03 -2.25
C ALA A 46 -9.06 0.14 -2.62
N GLU A 47 -8.51 -0.87 -3.31
CA GLU A 47 -7.12 -0.88 -3.76
C GLU A 47 -6.84 0.12 -4.90
N ASN A 48 -7.86 0.43 -5.71
CA ASN A 48 -7.77 1.35 -6.85
C ASN A 48 -8.03 2.82 -6.49
N LEU A 49 -8.31 3.15 -5.22
CA LEU A 49 -8.37 4.55 -4.83
C LEU A 49 -6.98 5.20 -4.95
N PRO A 50 -6.90 6.44 -5.46
CA PRO A 50 -5.66 7.19 -5.50
C PRO A 50 -5.14 7.40 -4.07
N LYS A 51 -4.14 6.62 -3.67
CA LYS A 51 -3.48 6.76 -2.37
C LYS A 51 -2.87 8.15 -2.25
N THR A 52 -3.12 8.82 -1.12
CA THR A 52 -2.47 10.09 -0.81
C THR A 52 -0.94 9.91 -0.72
N PRO A 53 -0.14 10.97 -0.93
CA PRO A 53 1.32 10.89 -0.79
C PRO A 53 1.79 10.41 0.58
N LYS A 54 0.96 10.59 1.62
CA LYS A 54 1.20 10.08 2.98
C LYS A 54 1.01 8.56 3.03
N GLN A 55 -0.14 8.06 2.59
CA GLN A 55 -0.42 6.62 2.52
C GLN A 55 0.58 5.83 1.66
N ARG A 56 1.08 6.43 0.57
CA ARG A 56 2.11 5.77 -0.26
C ARG A 56 3.42 5.59 0.50
N ARG A 57 3.86 6.60 1.25
CA ARG A 57 5.07 6.55 2.09
C ARG A 57 4.89 5.53 3.21
N ASP A 58 3.76 5.59 3.91
CA ASP A 58 3.45 4.69 5.02
C ASP A 58 3.41 3.23 4.55
N SER A 59 2.76 2.93 3.42
CA SER A 59 2.68 1.56 2.88
C SER A 59 4.03 0.96 2.49
N SER A 60 4.97 1.79 2.04
CA SER A 60 6.34 1.33 1.75
C SER A 60 7.12 1.08 3.03
N HIS A 61 6.87 1.88 4.08
CA HIS A 61 7.53 1.75 5.35
C HIS A 61 7.03 0.52 6.11
N GLU A 62 5.72 0.29 6.17
CA GLU A 62 5.11 -0.91 6.75
C GLU A 62 5.69 -2.18 6.14
N ARG A 63 5.81 -2.23 4.81
CA ARG A 63 6.39 -3.39 4.12
C ARG A 63 7.89 -3.58 4.40
N ALA A 64 8.62 -2.52 4.70
CA ALA A 64 10.02 -2.60 5.11
C ALA A 64 10.15 -3.08 6.56
N GLU A 65 9.29 -2.60 7.46
CA GLU A 65 9.19 -3.07 8.85
C GLU A 65 8.85 -4.57 8.91
N GLU A 66 7.87 -5.02 8.11
CA GLU A 66 7.53 -6.44 8.00
C GLU A 66 8.76 -7.30 7.64
N LYS A 67 9.53 -6.89 6.62
CA LYS A 67 10.76 -7.61 6.24
C LYS A 67 11.81 -7.61 7.36
N ASN A 68 12.03 -6.47 8.00
CA ASN A 68 12.99 -6.38 9.09
C ASN A 68 12.59 -7.27 10.28
N THR A 69 11.30 -7.32 10.61
CA THR A 69 10.80 -8.20 11.69
C THR A 69 10.88 -9.68 11.32
N GLU A 70 10.65 -10.06 10.07
CA GLU A 70 10.87 -11.44 9.60
C GLU A 70 12.34 -11.87 9.68
N LEU A 71 13.26 -10.96 9.38
CA LEU A 71 14.70 -11.21 9.47
C LEU A 71 15.16 -11.31 10.92
N LEU A 72 14.66 -10.43 11.80
CA LEU A 72 14.96 -10.44 13.23
C LEU A 72 14.55 -11.76 13.90
N LYS A 73 13.43 -12.36 13.46
CA LYS A 73 12.97 -13.68 13.96
C LYS A 73 13.92 -14.83 13.58
N LYS A 74 14.68 -14.68 12.50
CA LYS A 74 15.61 -15.72 12.01
C LYS A 74 16.98 -15.60 12.66
N ASP A 75 17.54 -14.39 12.63
CA ASP A 75 18.81 -14.09 13.27
C ASP A 75 18.76 -12.62 13.73
N PRO A 76 18.95 -12.36 15.03
CA PRO A 76 18.86 -11.02 15.60
C PRO A 76 19.91 -10.05 15.03
N THR A 77 21.00 -10.55 14.44
CA THR A 77 22.09 -9.75 13.83
C THR A 77 21.85 -9.37 12.37
N LEU A 78 20.89 -10.00 11.68
CA LEU A 78 20.68 -9.80 10.24
C LEU A 78 20.20 -8.39 9.86
N PRO A 79 19.24 -7.77 10.56
CA PRO A 79 18.77 -6.43 10.20
C PRO A 79 19.92 -5.40 10.21
N ALA A 80 20.79 -5.45 11.22
CA ALA A 80 21.95 -4.56 11.32
C ALA A 80 22.91 -4.75 10.13
N LYS A 81 23.25 -6.01 9.82
CA LYS A 81 24.14 -6.34 8.69
C LYS A 81 23.58 -5.92 7.34
N MET A 82 22.27 -6.07 7.13
CA MET A 82 21.61 -5.64 5.89
C MET A 82 21.69 -4.13 5.67
N HIS A 83 21.75 -3.35 6.74
CA HIS A 83 21.95 -1.91 6.69
C HIS A 83 23.42 -1.49 6.77
N ASN A 84 24.37 -2.44 6.70
CA ASN A 84 25.82 -2.22 6.88
C ASN A 84 26.18 -1.58 8.23
N ASN A 85 25.40 -1.86 9.27
CA ASN A 85 25.63 -1.41 10.64
C ASN A 85 26.20 -2.55 11.48
N GLU A 86 26.89 -2.18 12.55
CA GLU A 86 27.33 -3.14 13.57
C GLU A 86 26.11 -3.60 14.40
N PRO A 87 25.95 -4.92 14.63
CA PRO A 87 24.88 -5.43 15.49
C PRO A 87 25.03 -4.92 16.93
N SER A 88 23.93 -4.84 17.66
CA SER A 88 24.00 -4.48 19.07
C SER A 88 24.56 -5.64 19.90
N ARG A 89 25.21 -5.34 21.03
CA ARG A 89 25.66 -6.37 21.97
C ARG A 89 24.56 -7.35 22.38
N GLY A 90 23.32 -6.87 22.52
CA GLY A 90 22.17 -7.73 22.83
C GLY A 90 21.88 -8.73 21.70
N ALA A 91 21.89 -8.26 20.44
CA ALA A 91 21.68 -9.13 19.29
C ALA A 91 22.81 -10.15 19.10
N GLU A 92 24.05 -9.81 19.48
CA GLU A 92 25.17 -10.76 19.49
C GLU A 92 24.94 -11.86 20.54
N ILE A 93 24.58 -11.48 21.77
CA ILE A 93 24.31 -12.43 22.86
C ILE A 93 23.12 -13.33 22.51
N ASP A 94 22.03 -12.77 21.98
CA ASP A 94 20.86 -13.56 21.58
C ASP A 94 21.21 -14.62 20.52
N LYS A 95 22.15 -14.30 19.61
CA LYS A 95 22.64 -15.24 18.61
C LYS A 95 23.52 -16.33 19.23
N GLU A 96 24.40 -15.98 20.16
CA GLU A 96 25.24 -16.95 20.87
C GLU A 96 24.38 -17.94 21.68
N LEU A 97 23.39 -17.44 22.42
CA LEU A 97 22.44 -18.27 23.18
C LEU A 97 21.68 -19.24 22.28
N GLN A 98 21.18 -18.78 21.12
CA GLN A 98 20.51 -19.65 20.16
C GLN A 98 21.42 -20.79 19.67
N GLN A 99 22.69 -20.50 19.41
CA GLN A 99 23.67 -21.50 18.96
C GLN A 99 23.98 -22.51 20.06
N GLU A 100 24.17 -22.05 21.29
CA GLU A 100 24.38 -22.91 22.46
C GLU A 100 23.18 -23.84 22.69
N ASP A 101 21.96 -23.30 22.65
CA ASP A 101 20.71 -24.06 22.79
C ASP A 101 20.58 -25.15 21.71
N GLU A 102 20.88 -24.82 20.45
CA GLU A 102 20.85 -25.79 19.33
C GLU A 102 21.88 -26.91 19.52
N GLU A 103 23.09 -26.58 19.98
CA GLU A 103 24.12 -27.56 20.27
C GLU A 103 23.75 -28.47 21.44
N GLU A 104 23.19 -27.91 22.51
CA GLU A 104 22.72 -28.68 23.67
C GLU A 104 21.55 -29.60 23.30
N LEU A 105 20.58 -29.12 22.52
CA LEU A 105 19.50 -29.93 21.98
C LEU A 105 20.03 -31.10 21.16
N ARG A 106 21.04 -30.85 20.31
CA ARG A 106 21.68 -31.91 19.52
C ARG A 106 22.41 -32.94 20.40
N LYS A 107 23.08 -32.50 21.47
CA LYS A 107 23.74 -33.39 22.45
C LYS A 107 22.72 -34.19 23.27
N LYS A 108 21.57 -33.59 23.60
CA LYS A 108 20.51 -34.20 24.42
C LYS A 108 19.60 -35.14 23.64
N GLY A 109 19.29 -34.84 22.38
CA GLY A 109 18.44 -35.66 21.50
C GLY A 109 19.15 -36.84 20.81
N GLY A 110 20.47 -36.96 20.97
CA GLY A 110 21.29 -38.06 20.45
C GLY A 110 21.45 -39.26 21.39
N ARG A 111 20.55 -39.46 22.36
CA ARG A 111 20.50 -40.65 23.24
C ARG A 111 19.21 -41.41 23.06
#